data_AF-A0A6H1WWQ5-F1
#
_entry.id   AF-A0A6H1WWQ5-F1
#
_cell.length_a   1.000
_cell.length_b   1.000
_cell.length_c   1.000
_cell.angle_alpha   90.00
_cell.angle_beta   90.00
_cell.angle_gamma   90.00
#
_symmetry.space_group_name_H-M   'P 1'
#
loop_
_entity.id
_entity.type
_entity.pdbx_description
1 polymer ?
#
loop_
_entity_poly.entity_id
_entity_poly.type
_entity_poly.pdbx_seq_one_letter_code
_entity_poly.pdbx_strand_id
1 'polypeptide(L)'
;MPNKKSAIIRILIGIILAVVGLSLDFIIKPEEIISRTLSLTFALGCGLIGSGLGALHKIKSIENVPGKFKQIEIEYKDERNEFIRNKANAKAGDISNWFVIILAYICVIMGYPNWLIFFMVGIFCIKYILGVLLMNKYNKEF
;
A
#
# COMPACT_ATOMS: atom_id res chain seq x y z
N MET A 1 -7.86 6.09 -14.98
CA MET A 1 -7.85 4.62 -14.82
C MET A 1 -6.41 4.11 -14.87
N PRO A 2 -6.05 3.08 -14.10
CA PRO A 2 -4.70 2.48 -14.20
C PRO A 2 -4.46 1.91 -15.61
N ASN A 3 -3.29 2.19 -16.18
CA ASN A 3 -2.90 1.67 -17.49
C ASN A 3 -2.23 0.29 -17.34
N LYS A 4 -2.63 -0.68 -18.15
CA LYS A 4 -2.06 -2.04 -18.17
C LYS A 4 -0.55 -2.03 -18.31
N LYS A 5 0.01 -1.19 -19.19
CA LYS A 5 1.47 -1.03 -19.36
C LYS A 5 2.11 -0.54 -18.06
N SER A 6 1.54 0.48 -17.42
CA SER A 6 2.07 1.02 -16.16
C SER A 6 2.01 0.01 -15.01
N ALA A 7 0.97 -0.83 -14.96
CA ALA A 7 0.83 -1.87 -13.95
C ALA A 7 1.88 -2.98 -14.13
N ILE A 8 2.10 -3.43 -15.37
CA ILE A 8 3.13 -4.41 -15.70
C ILE A 8 4.53 -3.88 -15.40
N ILE A 9 4.82 -2.61 -15.73
CA ILE A 9 6.11 -1.98 -15.43
C ILE A 9 6.38 -1.96 -13.91
N ARG A 10 5.38 -1.61 -13.08
CA ARG A 10 5.52 -1.63 -11.62
C ARG A 10 5.82 -3.04 -11.09
N ILE A 11 5.16 -4.06 -11.64
CA ILE A 11 5.42 -5.47 -11.26
C ILE A 11 6.84 -5.87 -11.65
N LEU A 12 7.28 -5.57 -12.88
CA LEU A 12 8.62 -5.93 -13.35
C LEU A 12 9.71 -5.26 -12.52
N ILE A 13 9.60 -3.95 -12.27
CA ILE A 13 10.53 -3.23 -11.39
C ILE A 13 10.49 -3.83 -9.97
N GLY A 14 9.30 -4.12 -9.45
CA GLY A 14 9.15 -4.73 -8.14
C GLY A 14 9.80 -6.11 -8.03
N ILE A 15 9.67 -6.96 -9.05
CA ILE A 15 10.33 -8.27 -9.13
C ILE A 15 11.85 -8.09 -9.16
N ILE A 16 12.37 -7.18 -9.98
CA ILE A 16 13.82 -6.92 -10.06
C ILE A 16 14.35 -6.50 -8.69
N LEU A 17 13.69 -5.54 -8.03
CA LEU A 17 14.13 -5.06 -6.71
C LEU A 17 14.03 -6.14 -5.63
N ALA A 18 12.96 -6.95 -5.63
CA ALA A 18 12.80 -8.05 -4.68
C ALA A 18 13.86 -9.14 -4.90
N VAL A 19 14.08 -9.56 -6.15
CA VAL A 19 15.08 -10.58 -6.48
C VAL A 19 16.48 -10.07 -6.16
N VAL A 20 16.84 -8.84 -6.57
CA VAL A 20 18.16 -8.27 -6.30
C VAL A 20 18.39 -8.11 -4.80
N GLY A 21 17.43 -7.54 -4.07
CA GLY A 21 17.53 -7.36 -2.61
C GLY A 21 17.76 -8.68 -1.88
N LEU A 22 16.97 -9.71 -2.20
CA LEU A 22 17.08 -11.02 -1.54
C LEU A 22 18.33 -11.80 -1.97
N SER A 23 18.66 -11.79 -3.27
CA SER A 23 19.78 -12.57 -3.82
C SER A 23 21.12 -12.02 -3.35
N LEU A 24 21.30 -10.70 -3.34
CA LEU A 24 22.54 -10.10 -2.87
C LEU A 24 22.74 -10.30 -1.37
N ASP A 25 21.66 -10.22 -0.58
CA ASP A 25 21.74 -10.43 0.87
C ASP A 25 22.11 -11.88 1.19
N PHE A 26 21.52 -12.84 0.46
CA PHE A 26 21.77 -14.26 0.66
C PHE A 26 23.16 -14.73 0.19
N ILE A 27 23.62 -14.23 -0.97
CA ILE A 27 24.89 -14.68 -1.60
C ILE A 27 26.09 -14.01 -0.94
N ILE A 28 26.03 -12.68 -0.76
CA ILE A 28 27.21 -11.90 -0.37
C ILE A 28 27.37 -11.89 1.15
N LYS A 29 26.28 -12.10 1.91
CA LYS A 29 26.22 -11.91 3.37
C LYS A 29 26.95 -10.62 3.79
N PRO A 30 26.54 -9.48 3.22
CA PRO A 30 27.29 -8.26 3.34
C PRO A 30 27.22 -7.71 4.78
N GLU A 31 28.06 -6.71 5.07
CA GLU A 31 28.08 -6.03 6.36
C GLU A 31 26.69 -5.50 6.75
N GLU A 32 26.48 -5.31 8.05
CA GLU A 32 25.16 -5.09 8.66
C GLU A 32 24.36 -3.94 8.02
N ILE A 33 25.03 -2.84 7.64
CA ILE A 33 24.39 -1.67 7.00
C ILE A 33 23.89 -2.01 5.60
N ILE A 34 24.67 -2.77 4.83
CA ILE A 34 24.33 -3.16 3.47
C ILE A 34 23.18 -4.17 3.50
N SER A 35 23.21 -5.14 4.42
CA SER A 35 22.13 -6.12 4.61
C SER A 35 20.79 -5.45 4.95
N ARG A 36 20.79 -4.45 5.85
CA ARG A 36 19.59 -3.65 6.17
C ARG A 36 19.05 -2.90 4.94
N THR A 37 19.93 -2.38 4.11
CA THR A 37 19.56 -1.66 2.88
C THR A 37 18.96 -2.61 1.82
N LEU A 38 19.51 -3.81 1.71
CA LEU A 38 18.99 -4.87 0.83
C LEU A 38 17.62 -5.38 1.28
N SER A 39 17.42 -5.53 2.59
CA SER A 39 16.12 -5.87 3.19
C SER A 39 15.07 -4.78 2.90
N LEU A 40 15.44 -3.51 2.97
CA LEU A 40 14.55 -2.40 2.60
C LEU A 40 14.22 -2.42 1.10
N THR A 41 15.21 -2.72 0.25
CA THR A 41 15.04 -2.85 -1.19
C THR A 41 14.08 -3.99 -1.54
N PHE A 42 14.18 -5.11 -0.83
CA PHE A 42 13.25 -6.22 -0.94
C PHE A 42 11.82 -5.80 -0.57
N ALA A 43 11.65 -5.13 0.58
CA ALA A 43 10.35 -4.63 1.04
C ALA A 43 9.70 -3.66 0.02
N LEU A 44 10.48 -2.76 -0.57
CA LEU A 44 10.03 -1.86 -1.63
C LEU A 44 9.59 -2.64 -2.88
N GLY A 45 10.35 -3.67 -3.27
CA GLY A 45 9.99 -4.56 -4.38
C GLY A 45 8.63 -5.22 -4.17
N CYS A 46 8.39 -5.80 -2.98
CA CYS A 46 7.10 -6.39 -2.62
C CYS A 46 5.95 -5.37 -2.67
N GLY A 47 6.18 -4.14 -2.18
CA GLY A 47 5.18 -3.07 -2.24
C GLY A 47 4.79 -2.70 -3.69
N LEU A 48 5.76 -2.62 -4.60
CA LEU A 48 5.51 -2.34 -6.01
C LEU A 48 4.74 -3.47 -6.69
N ILE A 49 5.09 -4.73 -6.42
CA ILE A 49 4.36 -5.91 -6.92
C ILE A 49 2.90 -5.87 -6.46
N GLY A 50 2.65 -5.66 -5.17
CA GLY A 50 1.30 -5.58 -4.63
C GLY A 50 0.47 -4.47 -5.28
N SER A 51 1.07 -3.28 -5.44
CA SER A 51 0.42 -2.14 -6.11
C SER A 51 0.08 -2.43 -7.58
N GLY A 52 0.98 -3.13 -8.29
CA GLY A 52 0.81 -3.49 -9.69
C GLY A 52 -0.26 -4.57 -9.89
N LEU A 53 -0.26 -5.61 -9.05
CA LEU A 53 -1.28 -6.66 -9.06
C LEU A 53 -2.68 -6.09 -8.76
N GLY A 54 -2.79 -5.19 -7.77
CA GLY A 54 -4.04 -4.49 -7.49
C GLY A 54 -4.54 -3.67 -8.68
N ALA A 55 -3.64 -3.03 -9.43
CA ALA A 55 -3.98 -2.30 -10.65
C ALA A 55 -4.43 -3.24 -11.78
N LEU A 56 -3.76 -4.39 -11.98
CA LEU A 56 -4.16 -5.39 -12.98
C LEU A 56 -5.52 -6.01 -12.67
N HIS A 57 -5.80 -6.32 -11.41
CA HIS A 57 -7.09 -6.87 -11.01
C HIS A 57 -8.23 -5.89 -11.36
N LYS A 58 -8.04 -4.59 -11.08
CA LYS A 58 -8.99 -3.54 -11.47
C LYS A 58 -9.19 -3.49 -12.98
N ILE A 59 -8.12 -3.54 -13.77
CA ILE A 59 -8.20 -3.52 -15.24
C ILE A 59 -8.94 -4.75 -15.77
N LYS A 60 -8.61 -5.95 -15.27
CA LYS A 60 -9.27 -7.19 -15.69
C LYS A 60 -10.75 -7.20 -15.33
N SER A 61 -11.12 -6.66 -14.17
CA SER A 61 -12.53 -6.50 -13.78
C SER A 61 -13.31 -5.60 -14.75
N ILE A 62 -12.64 -4.64 -15.39
CA ILE A 62 -13.24 -3.75 -16.40
C ILE A 62 -13.27 -4.44 -17.78
N GLU A 63 -12.20 -5.12 -18.18
CA GLU A 63 -12.08 -5.85 -19.46
C GLU A 63 -13.06 -7.02 -19.57
N ASN A 64 -13.38 -7.70 -18.45
CA ASN A 64 -14.30 -8.84 -18.41
C ASN A 64 -15.77 -8.50 -18.72
N VAL A 65 -16.11 -7.22 -18.87
CA VAL A 65 -17.47 -6.75 -19.19
C VAL A 65 -17.47 -6.16 -20.61
N PRO A 66 -17.53 -7.00 -21.66
CA PRO A 66 -17.43 -6.53 -23.05
C PRO A 66 -18.59 -5.57 -23.39
N GLY A 67 -18.27 -4.47 -24.09
CA GLY A 67 -19.25 -3.47 -24.56
C GLY A 67 -19.66 -2.41 -23.54
N LYS A 68 -19.29 -2.53 -22.26
CA LYS A 68 -19.67 -1.55 -21.21
C LYS A 68 -18.57 -0.55 -20.84
N PHE A 69 -17.49 -0.44 -21.61
CA PHE A 69 -16.37 0.44 -21.24
C PHE A 69 -16.81 1.90 -21.00
N LYS A 70 -17.64 2.47 -21.89
CA LYS A 70 -18.21 3.81 -21.71
C LYS A 70 -19.14 3.90 -20.49
N GLN A 71 -19.91 2.84 -20.23
CA GLN A 71 -20.83 2.79 -19.09
C GLN A 71 -20.07 2.67 -17.75
N ILE A 72 -18.98 1.90 -17.73
CA ILE A 72 -18.07 1.78 -16.58
C ILE A 72 -17.35 3.10 -16.31
N GLU A 73 -16.99 3.86 -17.34
CA GLU A 73 -16.38 5.19 -17.14
C GLU A 73 -17.37 6.19 -16.52
N ILE A 74 -18.64 6.14 -16.95
CA ILE A 74 -19.73 6.93 -16.36
C ILE A 74 -19.97 6.48 -14.91
N GLU A 75 -20.12 5.17 -14.69
CA GLU A 75 -20.30 4.57 -13.36
C GLU A 75 -19.10 4.81 -12.44
N TYR A 76 -17.88 4.94 -12.96
CA TYR A 76 -16.69 5.22 -12.14
C TYR A 76 -16.72 6.63 -11.56
N LYS A 77 -17.31 7.58 -12.30
CA LYS A 77 -17.51 8.98 -11.93
C LYS A 77 -18.86 9.24 -11.23
N ASP A 78 -19.69 8.21 -11.09
CA ASP A 78 -20.94 8.29 -10.33
C ASP A 78 -20.63 8.45 -8.83
N GLU A 79 -21.29 9.42 -8.21
CA GLU A 79 -21.17 9.76 -6.79
C GLU A 79 -21.37 8.53 -5.89
N ARG A 80 -22.30 7.63 -6.25
CA ARG A 80 -22.57 6.42 -5.45
C ARG A 80 -21.37 5.47 -5.44
N ASN A 81 -20.77 5.24 -6.61
CA ASN A 81 -19.63 4.34 -6.73
C ASN A 81 -18.35 4.96 -6.16
N GLU A 82 -18.21 6.28 -6.24
CA GLU A 82 -17.17 7.01 -5.54
C GLU A 82 -17.32 6.87 -4.02
N PHE A 83 -18.52 7.04 -3.47
CA PHE A 83 -18.79 6.84 -2.06
C PHE A 83 -18.43 5.42 -1.59
N ILE A 84 -18.85 4.39 -2.33
CA ILE A 84 -18.53 2.99 -2.00
C ILE A 84 -17.02 2.78 -1.99
N ARG A 85 -16.30 3.29 -2.99
CA ARG A 85 -14.84 3.17 -3.09
C ARG A 85 -14.13 3.89 -1.96
N ASN A 86 -14.57 5.09 -1.60
CA ASN A 86 -14.00 5.86 -0.50
C ASN A 86 -14.26 5.16 0.83
N LYS A 87 -15.46 4.62 1.06
CA LYS A 87 -15.79 3.80 2.24
C LYS A 87 -14.96 2.53 2.33
N ALA A 88 -14.76 1.83 1.20
CA ALA A 88 -13.90 0.64 1.14
C ALA A 88 -12.44 0.97 1.46
N ASN A 89 -11.90 2.06 0.88
CA ASN A 89 -10.54 2.52 1.16
C ASN A 89 -10.37 2.94 2.63
N ALA A 90 -11.35 3.63 3.22
CA ALA A 90 -11.32 4.01 4.62
C ALA A 90 -11.29 2.76 5.52
N LYS A 91 -12.16 1.77 5.25
CA LYS A 91 -12.19 0.53 6.02
C LYS A 91 -10.92 -0.32 5.86
N ALA A 92 -10.35 -0.37 4.65
CA ALA A 92 -9.06 -1.01 4.40
C ALA A 92 -7.92 -0.32 5.17
N GLY A 93 -7.97 1.01 5.30
CA GLY A 93 -7.06 1.79 6.13
C GLY A 93 -7.19 1.46 7.62
N ASP A 94 -8.42 1.34 8.14
CA ASP A 94 -8.66 0.94 9.53
C ASP A 94 -8.12 -0.47 9.83
N ILE A 95 -8.29 -1.41 8.90
CA ILE A 95 -7.76 -2.77 9.03
C ILE A 95 -6.22 -2.75 8.96
N SER A 96 -5.65 -2.00 8.02
CA SER A 96 -4.18 -1.81 7.91
C SER A 96 -3.56 -1.27 9.20
N ASN A 97 -4.26 -0.36 9.90
CA ASN A 97 -3.80 0.16 11.18
C ASN A 97 -3.72 -0.92 12.28
N TRP A 98 -4.61 -1.90 12.29
CA TRP A 98 -4.50 -3.03 13.23
C TRP A 98 -3.23 -3.86 12.99
N PHE A 99 -2.81 -4.02 11.73
CA PHE A 99 -1.53 -4.66 11.42
C PHE A 99 -0.34 -3.86 11.96
N VAL A 100 -0.39 -2.52 11.94
CA VAL A 100 0.65 -1.68 12.57
C VAL A 100 0.72 -1.92 14.08
N ILE A 101 -0.42 -2.05 14.76
CA ILE A 101 -0.47 -2.35 16.19
C ILE A 101 0.09 -3.74 16.49
N ILE A 102 -0.31 -4.76 15.72
CA ILE A 102 0.23 -6.12 15.85
C ILE A 102 1.75 -6.12 15.65
N LEU A 103 2.24 -5.40 14.64
CA LEU A 103 3.67 -5.28 14.38
C LEU A 103 4.41 -4.58 15.53
N ALA A 104 3.81 -3.55 16.15
CA ALA A 104 4.38 -2.91 17.33
C ALA A 104 4.50 -3.89 18.51
N TYR A 105 3.50 -4.76 18.74
CA TYR A 105 3.59 -5.81 19.75
C TYR A 105 4.72 -6.81 19.46
N ILE A 106 4.86 -7.24 18.21
CA ILE A 106 5.96 -8.13 17.79
C ILE A 106 7.31 -7.45 18.08
N CYS A 107 7.45 -6.16 17.79
CA CYS A 107 8.67 -5.41 18.07
C CYS A 107 9.00 -5.36 19.57
N VAL A 108 8.00 -5.19 20.43
CA VAL A 108 8.18 -5.23 21.90
C VAL A 108 8.65 -6.62 22.35
N ILE A 109 8.01 -7.69 21.88
CA ILE A 109 8.36 -9.07 22.25
C ILE A 109 9.78 -9.42 21.80
N MET A 110 10.19 -8.95 20.62
CA MET A 110 11.54 -9.16 20.08
C MET A 110 12.60 -8.25 20.70
N GLY A 111 12.24 -7.35 21.62
CA GLY A 111 13.18 -6.47 22.31
C GLY A 111 13.75 -5.36 21.42
N TYR A 112 13.01 -4.92 20.40
CA TYR A 112 13.45 -3.79 19.57
C TYR A 112 13.44 -2.46 20.35
N PRO A 113 14.20 -1.45 19.89
CA PRO A 113 14.29 -0.16 20.57
C PRO A 113 12.94 0.56 20.74
N ASN A 114 12.71 1.14 21.92
CA ASN A 114 11.46 1.84 22.26
C ASN A 114 11.11 3.00 21.31
N TRP A 115 12.09 3.69 20.73
CA TRP A 115 11.83 4.78 19.78
C TRP A 115 11.12 4.30 18.50
N LEU A 116 11.39 3.07 18.06
CA LEU A 116 10.73 2.45 16.91
C LEU A 116 9.25 2.18 17.21
N ILE A 117 8.96 1.70 18.42
CA ILE A 117 7.60 1.46 18.89
C ILE A 117 6.84 2.79 18.98
N PHE A 118 7.44 3.84 19.55
CA PHE A 118 6.85 5.18 19.57
C PHE A 118 6.60 5.73 18.17
N PHE A 119 7.48 5.46 17.21
CA PHE A 119 7.28 5.86 15.83
C PHE A 119 6.06 5.18 15.18
N MET A 120 5.88 3.87 15.39
CA MET A 120 4.70 3.14 14.90
C MET A 120 3.39 3.66 15.51
N VAL A 121 3.38 3.88 16.82
CA VAL A 121 2.23 4.50 17.52
C VAL A 121 2.00 5.93 17.02
N GLY A 122 3.07 6.68 16.74
CA GLY A 122 3.00 8.00 16.13
C GLY A 122 2.30 8.00 14.78
N ILE A 123 2.66 7.07 13.87
CA ILE A 123 1.98 6.90 12.57
C ILE A 123 0.49 6.62 12.77
N PHE A 124 0.15 5.74 13.70
CA PHE A 124 -1.24 5.44 14.04
C PHE A 124 -1.98 6.71 14.48
N CYS A 125 -1.42 7.47 15.42
CA CYS A 125 -2.01 8.74 15.90
C CYS A 125 -2.17 9.78 14.78
N ILE A 126 -1.16 9.96 13.93
CA ILE A 126 -1.19 10.88 12.79
C ILE A 126 -2.35 10.54 11.86
N LYS A 127 -2.61 9.25 11.58
CA LYS A 127 -3.76 8.84 10.78
C LYS A 127 -5.08 9.36 11.35
N TYR A 128 -5.30 9.24 12.67
CA TYR A 128 -6.54 9.74 13.30
C TYR A 128 -6.64 11.26 13.26
N ILE A 129 -5.53 11.97 13.53
CA ILE A 129 -5.49 13.43 13.44
C ILE A 129 -5.84 13.89 12.02
N LEU A 130 -5.21 13.29 11.00
CA LEU A 130 -5.52 13.57 9.60
C LEU A 130 -6.99 13.25 9.28
N GLY A 131 -7.52 12.15 9.82
CA GLY A 131 -8.93 11.81 9.66
C GLY A 131 -9.88 12.90 10.17
N VAL A 132 -9.61 13.44 11.37
CA VAL A 132 -10.39 14.54 11.95
C VAL A 132 -10.24 15.84 11.15
N LEU A 133 -9.00 16.18 10.76
CA LEU A 133 -8.74 17.39 9.96
C LEU A 133 -9.44 17.33 8.59
N LEU A 134 -9.35 16.18 7.91
CA LEU A 134 -10.01 15.97 6.62
C LEU A 134 -11.52 15.96 6.76
N MET A 135 -12.07 15.33 7.79
CA MET A 135 -13.52 15.35 8.06
C MET A 135 -14.02 16.78 8.28
N ASN A 136 -13.31 17.58 9.09
CA ASN A 136 -13.65 18.99 9.30
C ASN A 136 -13.53 19.84 8.03
N LYS A 137 -12.56 19.53 7.16
CA LYS A 137 -12.40 20.18 5.87
C LYS A 137 -13.59 19.85 4.95
N TYR A 138 -13.91 18.58 4.78
CA TYR A 138 -14.97 18.13 3.89
C TYR A 138 -16.36 18.56 4.39
N ASN A 139 -16.62 18.60 5.69
CA ASN A 139 -17.86 19.14 6.25
C ASN A 139 -18.08 20.64 5.99
N LYS A 140 -17.06 21.38 5.56
CA LYS A 140 -17.16 22.80 5.16
C LYS A 140 -17.28 22.99 3.66
N GLU A 141 -16.81 22.02 2.88
CA GLU A 141 -16.81 22.05 1.41
C GLU A 141 -18.09 21.45 0.82
N PHE A 142 -18.73 20.52 1.54
CA PHE A 142 -20.03 19.91 1.23
C PHE A 142 -21.10 20.40 2.22
#